data_AF-A0A944GQW2-F1
#
_entry.id   AF-A0A944GQW2-F1
#
_cell.length_a   1.000
_cell.length_b   1.000
_cell.length_c   1.000
_cell.angle_alpha   90.00
_cell.angle_beta   90.00
_cell.angle_gamma   90.00
#
_symmetry.space_group_name_H-M   'P 1'
#
loop_
_entity.id
_entity.type
_entity.pdbx_description
1 polymer ?
#
loop_
_entity_poly.entity_id
_entity_poly.type
_entity_poly.pdbx_seq_one_letter_code
_entity_poly.pdbx_strand_id
1 'polypeptide(L)'
;DLHSAGCDIITITQYLRPGPMYHPIDRWVRPEEFVEHADHARELGFGAVMSGPLVRSSYRAGRLYSEAMAARGMEIPENLRHLAQTSQGSTDQEATSLLDKYGPSVETPVTSR
;
A
#
# COMPACT_ATOMS: atom_id res chain seq x y z
N ASP A 1 11.85 -4.54 -11.88
CA ASP A 1 12.04 -3.13 -12.25
C ASP A 1 12.27 -2.21 -11.07
N LEU A 2 11.23 -1.85 -10.30
CA LEU A 2 11.37 -0.91 -9.19
C LEU A 2 12.34 -1.40 -8.11
N HIS A 3 12.16 -2.64 -7.63
CA HIS A 3 13.06 -3.23 -6.64
C HIS A 3 14.50 -3.34 -7.17
N SER A 4 14.67 -3.85 -8.40
CA SER A 4 15.98 -3.93 -9.06
C SER A 4 16.66 -2.57 -9.28
N ALA A 5 15.88 -1.47 -9.32
CA ALA A 5 16.38 -0.11 -9.38
C ALA A 5 16.73 0.49 -8.00
N GLY A 6 16.59 -0.28 -6.91
CA GLY A 6 16.91 0.15 -5.55
C GLY A 6 15.76 0.82 -4.79
N CYS A 7 14.50 0.63 -5.21
CA CYS A 7 13.34 1.15 -4.51
C CYS A 7 13.05 0.33 -3.23
N ASP A 8 12.99 1.01 -2.08
CA ASP A 8 12.77 0.36 -0.77
C ASP A 8 11.31 0.29 -0.34
N ILE A 9 10.52 1.30 -0.70
CA ILE A 9 9.14 1.47 -0.25
C ILE A 9 8.24 1.48 -1.47
N ILE A 10 7.22 0.63 -1.47
CA ILE A 10 6.20 0.61 -2.53
C ILE A 10 4.80 0.80 -1.95
N THR A 11 4.01 1.61 -2.66
CA THR A 11 2.58 1.76 -2.41
C THR A 11 1.81 1.32 -3.66
N ILE A 12 0.81 0.47 -3.47
CA ILE A 12 -0.04 -0.08 -4.54
C ILE A 12 -1.48 0.37 -4.28
N THR A 13 -2.12 0.99 -5.27
CA THR A 13 -3.36 1.73 -5.07
C THR A 13 -4.37 1.57 -6.21
N GLN A 14 -5.64 1.82 -5.93
CA GLN A 14 -6.68 1.93 -6.96
C GLN A 14 -6.65 3.33 -7.59
N TYR A 15 -6.62 3.36 -8.92
CA TYR A 15 -6.88 4.59 -9.65
C TYR A 15 -8.33 5.03 -9.46
N LEU A 16 -8.52 6.27 -8.99
CA LEU A 16 -9.82 6.94 -8.93
C LEU A 16 -9.82 8.08 -9.95
N ARG A 17 -10.64 7.94 -10.99
CA ARG A 17 -10.81 8.95 -12.04
C ARG A 17 -11.36 10.24 -11.45
N PRO A 18 -10.62 11.37 -11.48
CA PRO A 18 -11.10 12.63 -10.87
C PRO A 18 -12.27 13.27 -11.62
N GLY A 19 -12.42 12.99 -12.91
CA GLY A 19 -13.47 13.54 -13.76
C GLY A 19 -13.42 12.99 -15.20
N PRO A 20 -14.36 13.39 -16.07
CA PRO A 20 -14.54 12.80 -17.40
C PRO A 20 -13.38 13.07 -18.37
N MET A 21 -12.61 14.13 -18.13
CA MET A 21 -11.44 14.48 -18.96
C MET A 21 -10.22 13.60 -18.67
N TYR A 22 -10.23 12.86 -17.55
CA TYR A 22 -9.13 11.98 -17.15
C TYR A 22 -9.33 10.58 -17.70
N HIS A 23 -8.24 9.80 -17.70
CA HIS A 23 -8.23 8.42 -18.16
C HIS A 23 -9.40 7.62 -17.56
N PRO A 24 -10.13 6.83 -18.36
CA PRO A 24 -11.20 5.98 -17.83
C PRO A 24 -10.63 4.97 -16.83
N ILE A 25 -11.51 4.45 -15.97
CA ILE A 25 -11.16 3.32 -15.11
C ILE A 25 -11.35 2.07 -15.95
N ASP A 26 -10.33 1.22 -16.07
CA ASP A 26 -10.45 -0.03 -16.83
C ASP A 26 -10.91 -1.19 -15.93
N ARG A 27 -10.55 -1.17 -14.64
CA ARG A 27 -10.91 -2.20 -13.66
C ARG A 27 -10.97 -1.64 -12.24
N TRP A 28 -11.86 -2.21 -11.43
CA TRP A 28 -11.83 -2.13 -9.97
C TRP A 28 -11.08 -3.33 -9.42
N VAL A 29 -9.89 -3.10 -8.86
CA VAL A 29 -9.05 -4.17 -8.29
C VAL A 29 -9.69 -4.66 -7.00
N ARG A 30 -9.78 -5.98 -6.83
CA ARG A 30 -10.38 -6.58 -5.63
C ARG A 30 -9.43 -6.49 -4.43
N PRO A 31 -9.93 -6.34 -3.19
CA PRO A 31 -9.09 -6.36 -2.00
C PRO A 31 -8.15 -7.57 -1.89
N GLU A 32 -8.58 -8.76 -2.32
CA GLU A 32 -7.75 -9.97 -2.35
C GLU A 32 -6.51 -9.79 -3.24
N GLU A 33 -6.69 -9.18 -4.41
CA GLU A 33 -5.57 -8.91 -5.33
C GLU A 33 -4.59 -7.91 -4.72
N PHE A 34 -5.05 -6.94 -3.92
CA PHE A 34 -4.15 -6.05 -3.18
C PHE A 34 -3.32 -6.78 -2.13
N VAL A 35 -3.89 -7.80 -1.46
CA VAL A 35 -3.15 -8.67 -0.53
C VAL A 35 -2.11 -9.48 -1.29
N GLU A 36 -2.49 -10.13 -2.39
CA GLU A 36 -1.58 -10.90 -3.26
C GLU A 36 -0.42 -10.03 -3.77
N HIS A 37 -0.71 -8.80 -4.21
CA HIS A 37 0.32 -7.86 -4.65
C HIS A 37 1.27 -7.44 -3.52
N ALA A 38 0.75 -7.29 -2.30
CA ALA A 38 1.59 -6.96 -1.16
C ALA A 38 2.53 -8.09 -0.79
N ASP A 39 2.03 -9.32 -0.76
CA ASP A 39 2.82 -10.51 -0.43
C ASP A 39 3.88 -10.73 -1.49
N HIS A 40 3.52 -10.61 -2.77
CA HIS A 40 4.49 -10.67 -3.85
C HIS A 40 5.57 -9.57 -3.75
N ALA A 41 5.21 -8.33 -3.40
CA ALA A 41 6.19 -7.27 -3.20
C ALA A 41 7.14 -7.56 -2.02
N ARG A 42 6.63 -8.15 -0.93
CA ARG A 42 7.48 -8.59 0.19
C ARG A 42 8.43 -9.71 -0.23
N GLU A 43 7.95 -10.69 -0.97
CA GLU A 43 8.77 -11.78 -1.52
C GLU A 43 9.89 -11.26 -2.43
N LEU A 44 9.61 -10.20 -3.21
CA LEU A 44 10.60 -9.55 -4.07
C LEU A 44 11.70 -8.81 -3.28
N GLY A 45 11.47 -8.46 -2.01
CA GLY A 45 12.47 -7.83 -1.13
C GLY A 45 12.23 -6.35 -0.79
N PHE A 46 11.06 -5.78 -1.10
CA PHE A 46 10.75 -4.42 -0.66
C PHE A 46 10.76 -4.30 0.87
N GLY A 47 11.48 -3.31 1.40
CA GLY A 47 11.64 -3.10 2.84
C GLY A 47 10.37 -2.61 3.54
N ALA A 48 9.47 -1.95 2.81
CA ALA A 48 8.12 -1.65 3.30
C ALA A 48 7.10 -1.62 2.16
N VAL A 49 5.90 -2.15 2.45
CA VAL A 49 4.84 -2.35 1.44
C VAL A 49 3.48 -1.92 2.00
N MET A 50 2.79 -1.03 1.29
CA MET A 50 1.38 -0.72 1.55
C MET A 50 0.56 -0.97 0.30
N SER A 51 -0.54 -1.71 0.43
CA SER A 51 -1.38 -2.10 -0.69
C SER A 51 -2.85 -2.05 -0.28
N GLY A 52 -3.66 -1.39 -1.10
CA GLY A 52 -5.09 -1.26 -0.84
C GLY A 52 -5.76 -0.17 -1.69
N PRO A 53 -7.09 -0.18 -1.79
CA PRO A 53 -7.81 0.69 -2.71
C PRO A 53 -7.68 2.19 -2.39
N LEU A 54 -7.65 2.58 -1.12
CA LEU A 54 -7.53 3.99 -0.71
C LEU A 54 -6.12 4.39 -0.29
N VAL A 55 -5.15 3.47 -0.36
CA VAL A 55 -3.73 3.76 -0.13
C VAL A 55 -3.29 4.89 -1.05
N ARG A 56 -2.45 5.79 -0.55
CA ARG A 56 -1.80 6.87 -1.31
C ARG A 56 -0.33 6.92 -0.95
N SER A 57 0.46 7.61 -1.77
CA SER A 57 1.92 7.72 -1.56
C SER A 57 2.31 8.24 -0.18
N SER A 58 1.52 9.15 0.40
CA SER A 58 1.76 9.71 1.74
C SER A 58 1.04 8.96 2.87
N TYR A 59 0.14 8.04 2.54
CA TYR A 59 -0.66 7.33 3.54
C TYR A 59 0.27 6.49 4.41
N ARG A 60 0.35 6.85 5.70
CA ARG A 60 1.22 6.19 6.69
C ARG A 60 2.70 6.16 6.31
N ALA A 61 3.16 7.18 5.58
CA ALA A 61 4.56 7.28 5.15
C ALA A 61 5.57 7.20 6.32
N GLY A 62 5.23 7.76 7.50
CA GLY A 62 6.09 7.66 8.69
C GLY A 62 6.33 6.22 9.16
N ARG A 63 5.30 5.37 9.07
CA ARG A 63 5.40 3.94 9.39
C ARG A 63 6.21 3.20 8.35
N LEU A 64 5.91 3.40 7.07
CA LEU A 64 6.65 2.76 5.98
C LEU A 64 8.13 3.14 6.00
N TYR A 65 8.44 4.39 6.33
CA TYR A 65 9.83 4.83 6.53
C TYR A 65 10.50 4.07 7.68
N SER A 66 9.83 3.96 8.83
CA SER A 66 10.33 3.24 10.00
C SER A 66 10.59 1.75 9.69
N GLU A 67 9.67 1.10 8.97
CA GLU A 67 9.78 -0.30 8.53
C GLU A 67 10.95 -0.48 7.54
N ALA A 68 11.08 0.40 6.54
CA ALA A 68 12.16 0.32 5.56
C ALA A 68 13.55 0.59 6.17
N MET A 69 13.65 1.51 7.12
CA MET A 69 14.89 1.73 7.87
C MET A 69 15.30 0.48 8.65
N ALA A 70 14.35 -0.15 9.34
CA ALA A 70 14.59 -1.41 10.04
C ALA A 70 15.01 -2.53 9.08
N ALA A 71 14.35 -2.66 7.92
CA ALA A 71 14.69 -3.65 6.89
C ALA A 71 16.12 -3.45 6.33
N ARG A 72 16.59 -2.21 6.26
CA ARG A 72 17.98 -1.87 5.89
C ARG A 72 18.98 -1.97 7.03
N GLY A 73 18.54 -2.26 8.26
CA GLY A 73 19.41 -2.23 9.45
C GLY A 73 19.92 -0.83 9.79
N MET A 74 19.18 0.22 9.41
CA MET A 74 19.52 1.62 9.68
C MET A 74 18.73 2.14 10.88
N GLU A 75 19.37 2.98 11.70
CA GLU A 75 18.69 3.68 12.78
C GLU A 75 17.92 4.90 12.25
N ILE A 76 16.76 5.16 12.87
CA ILE A 76 15.97 6.36 12.59
C ILE A 76 16.68 7.57 13.23
N PRO A 77 16.92 8.65 12.47
CA PRO A 77 17.52 9.87 13.00
C PRO A 77 16.79 10.41 14.23
N GLU A 78 17.52 11.03 15.16
CA GLU A 78 16.97 11.55 16.42
C GLU A 78 15.70 12.40 16.21
N ASN A 79 15.75 13.32 15.25
CA ASN A 79 14.65 14.23 14.94
C ASN A 79 13.40 13.53 14.36
N LEU A 80 13.52 12.26 13.95
CA LEU A 80 12.44 11.45 13.36
C LEU A 80 11.99 10.28 14.24
N ARG A 81 12.57 10.10 15.44
CA ARG A 81 12.24 8.96 16.34
C ARG A 81 10.76 8.86 16.70
N HIS A 82 10.04 9.98 16.71
CA HIS A 82 8.59 10.01 16.94
C HIS A 82 7.80 9.18 15.92
N LEU A 83 8.31 9.02 14.69
CA LEU A 83 7.67 8.20 13.65
C LEU A 83 7.58 6.72 14.05
N ALA A 84 8.58 6.20 14.77
CA ALA A 84 8.56 4.83 15.28
C ALA A 84 7.46 4.63 16.35
N GLN A 85 7.14 5.67 17.12
CA GLN A 85 6.13 5.63 18.17
C GLN A 85 4.71 5.66 17.59
N THR A 86 4.46 6.50 16.57
CA THR A 86 3.17 6.56 15.87
C THR A 86 2.89 5.32 15.02
N SER A 87 3.90 4.49 14.76
CA SER A 87 3.79 3.25 13.99
C SER A 87 3.21 2.08 14.80
N GLN A 88 3.12 2.20 16.13
CA GLN A 88 2.64 1.15 17.02
C GLN A 88 1.10 1.04 16.97
N GLY A 89 0.61 0.26 16.02
CA GLY A 89 -0.78 -0.18 15.92
C GLY A 89 -0.92 -1.32 14.92
N SER A 90 -1.72 -2.34 15.23
CA SER A 90 -2.03 -3.47 14.35
C SER A 90 -2.98 -3.06 13.22
N THR A 91 -2.75 -1.91 12.60
CA THR A 91 -3.54 -1.64 11.41
C THR A 91 -2.91 -2.41 10.28
N ASP A 92 -3.47 -3.59 10.10
CA ASP A 92 -3.26 -4.47 8.97
C ASP A 92 -3.35 -3.69 7.67
N GLN A 93 -2.84 -4.28 6.59
CA GLN A 93 -2.99 -3.69 5.27
C GLN A 93 -4.46 -3.36 5.05
N GLU A 94 -4.73 -2.16 4.52
CA GLU A 94 -6.10 -1.66 4.35
C GLU A 94 -6.99 -2.70 3.65
N ALA A 95 -6.43 -3.41 2.68
CA ALA A 95 -7.10 -4.51 1.98
C ALA A 95 -7.54 -5.66 2.90
N THR A 96 -6.67 -6.14 3.80
CA THR A 96 -6.99 -7.18 4.79
C THR A 96 -8.13 -6.72 5.71
N SER A 97 -8.05 -5.49 6.23
CA SER A 97 -9.11 -4.93 7.08
C SER A 97 -10.46 -4.81 6.37
N LEU A 98 -10.47 -4.59 5.05
CA LEU A 98 -11.70 -4.60 4.26
C LEU A 98 -12.29 -6.01 4.14
N LEU A 99 -11.45 -7.02 3.90
CA LEU A 99 -11.87 -8.42 3.81
C LEU A 99 -12.42 -8.94 5.14
N ASP A 100 -11.78 -8.61 6.26
CA ASP A 100 -12.26 -9.01 7.59
C ASP A 100 -13.63 -8.39 7.89
N LYS A 101 -13.85 -7.15 7.43
CA LYS A 101 -15.09 -6.42 7.72
C LYS A 101 -16.25 -6.79 6.79
N TYR A 102 -15.98 -6.99 5.51
CA TYR A 102 -17.02 -7.13 4.48
C TYR A 102 -17.06 -8.51 3.82
N GLY A 103 -16.10 -9.38 4.13
CA GLY A 103 -15.95 -10.69 3.50
C GLY A 103 -15.34 -10.62 2.10
N PRO A 104 -15.38 -11.75 1.35
CA PRO A 104 -14.85 -11.84 0.01
C PRO A 104 -15.49 -10.84 -0.95
N SER A 105 -14.68 -10.25 -1.82
CA SER A 105 -15.12 -9.33 -2.86
C SER A 105 -15.60 -10.05 -4.12
N VAL A 106 -16.50 -9.39 -4.83
CA VAL A 106 -17.01 -9.83 -6.14
C VAL A 106 -16.54 -8.88 -7.23
N GLU A 107 -16.31 -9.43 -8.43
CA GLU A 107 -16.02 -8.63 -9.61
C GLU A 107 -17.12 -7.60 -9.85
N THR A 108 -16.71 -6.34 -9.95
CA THR A 108 -17.63 -5.21 -10.13
C THR A 108 -17.38 -4.60 -11.51
N PRO A 109 -18.36 -4.62 -12.42
CA PRO A 109 -18.17 -4.07 -13.75
C PRO A 109 -17.91 -2.56 -13.69
N VAL A 110 -16.98 -2.09 -14.52
CA VAL A 110 -16.82 -0.65 -14.74
C VAL A 110 -18.03 -0.16 -15.52
N THR A 111 -18.83 0.69 -14.89
CA THR A 111 -19.89 1.42 -15.59
C THR A 111 -19.30 2.71 -16.16
N SER A 112 -19.25 2.83 -17.48
CA SER A 112 -19.01 4.12 -18.13
C SER A 112 -20.23 5.02 -17.90
N ARG A 113 -20.07 6.08 -17.11
CA ARG A 113 -20.95 7.26 -17.18
C ARG A 113 -20.24 8.34 -17.99
#